data_AF-A0A5R9GSY8-F1
#
_entry.id   AF-A0A5R9GSY8-F1
#
_cell.length_a   1.000
_cell.length_b   1.000
_cell.length_c   1.000
_cell.angle_alpha   90.00
_cell.angle_beta   90.00
_cell.angle_gamma   90.00
#
_symmetry.space_group_name_H-M   'P 1'
#
loop_
_entity.id
_entity.type
_entity.pdbx_description
1 polymer ?
#
loop_
_entity_poly.entity_id
_entity_poly.type
_entity_poly.pdbx_seq_one_letter_code
_entity_poly.pdbx_strand_id
1 'polypeptide(L)'
;MYMHESRQSRNILIQLAVTTLLVMVLGIYFSDVLGMIYFSNQQTSAGFALNGLILGLFMLGLIRILALLLSYHGEEESLARFHNNLQQRRQDLLEGVSPASIIARRMDLLEGMSIRHAEIHHQALAATLLAHESTRTALIRFIHNILILCGVLGTIISLSIALVGASSLLEQAVSSTGMGMVIHGMSTALSTTMTAVLCYLFLTYFFSAVQNLQTRLLGHIEQLTATRLLPMFQVTEEAVTGQALDLVREAHQLVQSVHESVDALDLASLREGIDQAAEQSRAQHEALLEELRMLSSVLKDGFRLPKE
;
A
#
# COMPACT_ATOMS: atom_id res chain seq x y z
N MET A 1 -11.77 -13.33 2.14
CA MET A 1 -12.75 -12.45 1.45
C MET A 1 -12.07 -11.13 1.06
N TYR A 2 -11.06 -11.13 0.17
CA TYR A 2 -10.21 -9.95 -0.11
C TYR A 2 -9.68 -9.89 -1.57
N MET A 3 -10.47 -10.29 -2.56
CA MET A 3 -10.02 -10.37 -3.96
C MET A 3 -11.08 -9.90 -4.96
N HIS A 4 -11.62 -8.70 -4.77
CA HIS A 4 -12.47 -8.05 -5.79
C HIS A 4 -12.11 -6.59 -6.12
N GLU A 5 -11.04 -6.05 -5.54
CA GLU A 5 -10.83 -4.60 -5.53
C GLU A 5 -9.75 -4.08 -6.50
N SER A 6 -8.98 -4.95 -7.17
CA SER A 6 -7.87 -4.56 -8.06
C SER A 6 -8.30 -3.94 -9.40
N ARG A 7 -9.56 -3.52 -9.53
CA ARG A 7 -10.15 -2.98 -10.78
C ARG A 7 -10.93 -1.70 -10.54
N GLN A 8 -10.79 -1.07 -9.38
CA GLN A 8 -11.60 0.12 -9.09
C GLN A 8 -11.16 1.31 -9.93
N SER A 9 -9.85 1.53 -10.13
CA SER A 9 -9.34 2.56 -11.05
C SER A 9 -9.94 2.38 -12.45
N ARG A 10 -9.96 1.14 -12.96
CA ARG A 10 -10.52 0.80 -14.26
C ARG A 10 -12.01 1.04 -14.33
N ASN A 11 -12.76 0.69 -13.28
CA ASN A 11 -14.20 0.95 -13.21
C ASN A 11 -14.48 2.46 -13.23
N ILE A 12 -13.72 3.27 -12.49
CA ILE A 12 -13.86 4.74 -12.51
C ILE A 12 -13.49 5.30 -13.88
N LEU A 13 -12.47 4.74 -14.56
CA LEU A 13 -12.05 5.17 -15.88
C LEU A 13 -13.10 4.84 -16.95
N ILE A 14 -13.69 3.63 -16.91
CA ILE A 14 -14.84 3.25 -17.75
C ILE A 14 -16.02 4.17 -17.47
N GLN A 15 -16.31 4.44 -16.20
CA GLN A 15 -17.38 5.36 -15.82
C GLN A 15 -17.12 6.78 -16.32
N LEU A 16 -15.88 7.28 -16.25
CA LEU A 16 -15.49 8.56 -16.82
C LEU A 16 -15.74 8.59 -18.32
N ALA A 17 -15.33 7.55 -19.05
CA ALA A 17 -15.55 7.44 -20.49
C ALA A 17 -17.04 7.42 -20.84
N VAL A 18 -17.83 6.59 -20.16
CA VAL A 18 -19.28 6.46 -20.40
C VAL A 18 -20.02 7.75 -20.05
N THR A 19 -19.73 8.36 -18.90
CA THR A 19 -20.38 9.62 -18.50
C THR A 19 -19.97 10.77 -19.43
N THR A 20 -18.71 10.85 -19.86
CA THR A 20 -18.26 11.86 -20.83
C THR A 20 -18.95 11.68 -22.18
N LEU A 21 -19.06 10.43 -22.66
CA LEU A 21 -19.78 10.11 -23.89
C LEU A 21 -21.26 10.48 -23.76
N LEU A 22 -21.90 10.15 -22.64
CA LEU A 22 -23.30 10.46 -22.38
C LEU A 22 -23.54 11.96 -22.38
N VAL A 23 -22.68 12.75 -21.71
CA VAL A 23 -22.75 14.21 -21.72
C VAL A 23 -22.57 14.77 -23.14
N MET A 24 -21.64 14.21 -23.92
CA MET A 24 -21.43 14.62 -25.31
C MET A 24 -22.66 14.33 -26.18
N VAL A 25 -23.26 13.13 -26.06
CA VAL A 25 -24.48 12.75 -26.78
C VAL A 25 -25.65 13.65 -26.39
N LEU A 26 -25.81 13.94 -25.09
CA LEU A 26 -26.84 14.85 -24.60
C LEU A 26 -26.64 16.26 -25.16
N GLY A 27 -25.39 16.74 -25.21
CA GLY A 27 -25.05 18.03 -25.80
C GLY A 27 -25.38 18.14 -27.28
N ILE A 28 -25.18 17.05 -28.04
CA ILE A 28 -25.57 16.98 -29.46
C ILE A 28 -27.10 16.95 -29.59
N TYR A 29 -27.79 16.19 -28.76
CA TYR A 29 -29.26 16.11 -28.79
C TYR A 29 -29.91 17.47 -28.47
N PHE A 30 -29.35 18.21 -27.52
CA PHE A 30 -29.81 19.55 -27.15
C PHE A 30 -29.11 20.67 -27.95
N SER A 31 -28.52 20.37 -29.10
CA SER A 31 -27.74 21.34 -29.88
C SER A 31 -28.55 22.57 -30.28
N ASP A 32 -29.83 22.42 -30.59
CA ASP A 32 -30.68 23.52 -31.04
C ASP A 32 -31.02 24.48 -29.88
N VAL A 33 -31.26 23.92 -28.68
CA VAL A 33 -31.53 24.68 -27.46
C VAL A 33 -30.25 25.36 -26.96
N LEU A 34 -29.13 24.65 -26.96
CA LEU A 34 -27.81 25.21 -26.64
C LEU A 34 -27.41 26.27 -27.67
N GLY A 35 -27.66 26.04 -28.95
CA GLY A 35 -27.49 26.99 -30.05
C GLY A 35 -28.25 28.28 -29.79
N MET A 36 -29.52 28.16 -29.36
CA MET A 36 -30.36 29.31 -29.06
C MET A 36 -29.83 30.14 -27.87
N ILE A 37 -29.39 29.46 -26.81
CA ILE A 37 -28.95 30.09 -25.56
C ILE A 37 -27.52 30.68 -25.68
N TYR A 38 -26.62 29.98 -26.38
CA TYR A 38 -25.21 30.33 -26.46
C TYR A 38 -24.82 31.09 -27.73
N PHE A 39 -25.42 30.80 -28.89
CA PHE A 39 -24.96 31.37 -30.17
C PHE A 39 -25.86 32.47 -30.74
N SER A 40 -27.19 32.37 -30.64
CA SER A 40 -28.07 33.42 -31.18
C SER A 40 -28.25 34.63 -30.26
N ASN A 41 -27.93 34.50 -28.96
CA ASN A 41 -28.13 35.56 -27.96
C ASN A 41 -26.82 36.09 -27.33
N GLN A 42 -25.64 35.80 -27.89
CA GLN A 42 -24.35 36.33 -27.41
C GLN A 42 -23.67 37.15 -28.52
N GLN A 43 -24.11 38.38 -28.73
CA GLN A 43 -23.43 39.29 -29.66
C GLN A 43 -22.18 39.96 -29.05
N THR A 44 -21.97 39.83 -27.73
CA THR A 44 -20.84 40.42 -27.02
C THR A 44 -19.65 39.46 -26.98
N SER A 45 -18.52 39.88 -27.54
CA SER A 45 -17.26 39.10 -27.60
C SER A 45 -16.77 38.60 -26.22
N ALA A 46 -17.17 39.30 -25.15
CA ALA A 46 -16.88 38.91 -23.76
C ALA A 46 -17.52 37.57 -23.34
N GLY A 47 -18.72 37.24 -23.84
CA GLY A 47 -19.41 36.00 -23.49
C GLY A 47 -18.68 34.75 -23.99
N PHE A 48 -18.24 34.80 -25.25
CA PHE A 48 -17.42 33.73 -25.83
C PHE A 48 -16.08 33.57 -25.10
N ALA A 49 -15.41 34.67 -24.73
CA ALA A 49 -14.16 34.61 -24.00
C ALA A 49 -14.34 33.97 -22.61
N LEU A 50 -15.38 34.35 -21.87
CA LEU A 50 -15.66 33.82 -20.54
C LEU A 50 -16.07 32.35 -20.55
N ASN A 51 -17.02 31.96 -21.41
CA ASN A 51 -17.41 30.56 -21.56
C ASN A 51 -16.25 29.70 -22.07
N GLY A 52 -15.44 30.23 -22.99
CA GLY A 52 -14.22 29.58 -23.48
C GLY A 52 -13.19 29.36 -22.36
N LEU A 53 -13.01 30.33 -21.46
CA LEU A 53 -12.14 30.20 -20.29
C LEU A 53 -12.65 29.11 -19.34
N ILE A 54 -13.94 29.10 -19.01
CA ILE A 54 -14.56 28.07 -18.15
C ILE A 54 -14.35 26.68 -18.76
N LEU A 55 -14.62 26.55 -20.07
CA LEU A 55 -14.48 25.28 -20.78
C LEU A 55 -13.01 24.84 -20.88
N GLY A 56 -12.09 25.78 -21.08
CA GLY A 56 -10.64 25.51 -21.07
C GLY A 56 -10.15 25.00 -19.71
N LEU A 57 -10.56 25.66 -18.61
CA LEU A 57 -10.27 25.21 -17.25
C LEU A 57 -10.87 23.83 -16.97
N PHE A 58 -12.11 23.60 -17.41
CA PHE A 58 -12.78 22.32 -17.30
C PHE A 58 -12.00 21.20 -18.01
N MET A 59 -11.61 21.41 -19.26
CA MET A 59 -10.83 20.44 -20.04
C MET A 59 -9.46 20.15 -19.39
N LEU A 60 -8.79 21.18 -18.87
CA LEU A 60 -7.53 21.01 -18.16
C LEU A 60 -7.72 20.19 -16.85
N GLY A 61 -8.83 20.40 -16.14
CA GLY A 61 -9.23 19.60 -14.99
C GLY A 61 -9.50 18.13 -15.37
N LEU A 62 -10.21 17.88 -16.46
CA LEU A 62 -10.49 16.53 -16.97
C LEU A 62 -9.22 15.79 -17.35
N ILE A 63 -8.33 16.43 -18.10
CA ILE A 63 -7.04 15.84 -18.51
C ILE A 63 -6.24 15.46 -17.26
N ARG A 64 -6.23 16.33 -16.24
CA ARG A 64 -5.52 16.03 -14.99
C ARG A 64 -6.15 14.84 -14.25
N ILE A 65 -7.47 14.76 -14.16
CA ILE A 65 -8.18 13.62 -13.56
C ILE A 65 -7.83 12.32 -14.31
N LEU A 66 -7.88 12.34 -15.64
CA LEU A 66 -7.55 11.19 -16.47
C LEU A 66 -6.10 10.74 -16.25
N ALA A 67 -5.15 11.68 -16.24
CA ALA A 67 -3.74 11.39 -15.98
C ALA A 67 -3.51 10.76 -14.60
N LEU A 68 -4.21 11.25 -13.57
CA LEU A 68 -4.14 10.66 -12.22
C LEU A 68 -4.74 9.25 -12.19
N LEU A 69 -5.92 9.04 -12.80
CA LEU A 69 -6.55 7.72 -12.86
C LEU A 69 -5.67 6.68 -13.56
N LEU A 70 -5.03 7.05 -14.67
CA LEU A 70 -4.08 6.20 -15.38
C LEU A 70 -2.84 5.88 -14.53
N SER A 71 -2.32 6.87 -13.81
CA SER A 71 -1.21 6.65 -12.88
C SER A 71 -1.60 5.71 -11.74
N TYR A 72 -2.77 5.90 -11.12
CA TYR A 72 -3.26 5.02 -10.06
C TYR A 72 -3.57 3.60 -10.56
N HIS A 73 -3.99 3.46 -11.82
CA HIS A 73 -4.18 2.16 -12.44
C HIS A 73 -2.87 1.35 -12.47
N GLY A 74 -1.76 1.98 -12.88
CA GLY A 74 -0.43 1.34 -12.86
C GLY A 74 0.06 1.01 -11.44
N GLU A 75 -0.28 1.83 -10.45
CA GLU A 75 0.03 1.57 -9.04
C GLU A 75 -0.78 0.38 -8.49
N GLU A 76 -2.08 0.28 -8.78
CA GLU A 76 -2.92 -0.86 -8.41
C GLU A 76 -2.39 -2.17 -9.01
N GLU A 77 -1.97 -2.14 -10.29
CA GLU A 77 -1.39 -3.32 -10.95
C GLU A 77 -0.06 -3.72 -10.32
N SER A 78 0.81 -2.75 -10.04
CA SER A 78 2.10 -2.98 -9.38
C SER A 78 1.90 -3.58 -7.98
N LEU A 79 0.95 -3.05 -7.20
CA LEU A 79 0.62 -3.56 -5.88
C LEU A 79 0.01 -4.97 -5.95
N ALA A 80 -0.86 -5.23 -6.93
CA ALA A 80 -1.45 -6.56 -7.13
C ALA A 80 -0.39 -7.61 -7.49
N ARG A 81 0.55 -7.27 -8.38
CA ARG A 81 1.69 -8.14 -8.73
C ARG A 81 2.57 -8.40 -7.52
N PHE A 82 2.95 -7.36 -6.79
CA PHE A 82 3.73 -7.48 -5.57
C PHE A 82 3.07 -8.38 -4.52
N HIS A 83 1.76 -8.19 -4.31
CA HIS A 83 0.98 -9.04 -3.40
C HIS A 83 0.96 -10.51 -3.85
N ASN A 84 0.84 -10.77 -5.15
CA ASN A 84 0.89 -12.12 -5.69
C ASN A 84 2.29 -12.75 -5.50
N ASN A 85 3.36 -11.99 -5.72
CA ASN A 85 4.74 -12.44 -5.49
C ASN A 85 4.97 -12.83 -4.03
N LEU A 86 4.44 -12.02 -3.09
CA LEU A 86 4.43 -12.31 -1.65
C LEU A 86 3.66 -13.60 -1.33
N GLN A 87 2.47 -13.80 -1.89
CA GLN A 87 1.67 -15.01 -1.65
C GLN A 87 2.35 -16.27 -2.21
N GLN A 88 3.00 -16.16 -3.37
CA GLN A 88 3.72 -17.26 -4.00
C GLN A 88 5.10 -17.53 -3.37
N ARG A 89 5.51 -16.76 -2.35
CA ARG A 89 6.85 -16.82 -1.72
C ARG A 89 7.98 -16.81 -2.75
N ARG A 90 7.88 -15.96 -3.76
CA ARG A 90 8.99 -15.77 -4.71
C ARG A 90 10.22 -15.22 -3.99
N GLN A 91 11.40 -15.60 -4.48
CA GLN A 91 12.67 -15.07 -3.97
C GLN A 91 12.80 -13.57 -4.25
N ASP A 92 12.42 -13.14 -5.46
CA ASP A 92 12.34 -11.73 -5.82
C ASP A 92 10.89 -11.25 -5.71
N LEU A 93 10.63 -10.37 -4.74
CA LEU A 93 9.31 -9.79 -4.51
C LEU A 93 8.97 -8.69 -5.53
N LEU A 94 9.97 -8.05 -6.12
CA LEU A 94 9.81 -6.95 -7.08
C LEU A 94 9.76 -7.43 -8.53
N GLU A 95 9.82 -8.74 -8.78
CA GLU A 95 9.75 -9.31 -10.12
C GLU A 95 8.46 -8.87 -10.84
N GLY A 96 8.60 -8.14 -11.95
CA GLY A 96 7.49 -7.61 -12.74
C GLY A 96 6.73 -6.45 -12.10
N VAL A 97 7.22 -5.89 -10.99
CA VAL A 97 6.70 -4.68 -10.35
C VAL A 97 7.45 -3.47 -10.91
N SER A 98 6.72 -2.39 -11.23
CA SER A 98 7.38 -1.18 -11.74
C SER A 98 8.28 -0.56 -10.66
N PRO A 99 9.55 -0.23 -10.96
CA PRO A 99 10.46 0.39 -9.99
C PRO A 99 10.00 1.81 -9.59
N ALA A 100 9.20 2.46 -10.44
CA ALA A 100 8.60 3.75 -10.15
C ALA A 100 7.29 3.66 -9.33
N SER A 101 6.88 2.45 -8.91
CA SER A 101 5.67 2.29 -8.09
C SER A 101 5.91 2.72 -6.64
N ILE A 102 4.84 3.07 -5.94
CA ILE A 102 4.88 3.41 -4.52
C ILE A 102 5.36 2.20 -3.71
N ILE A 103 4.92 0.99 -4.06
CA ILE A 103 5.29 -0.23 -3.33
C ILE A 103 6.76 -0.63 -3.54
N ALA A 104 7.31 -0.44 -4.74
CA ALA A 104 8.74 -0.66 -4.99
C ALA A 104 9.60 0.31 -4.19
N ARG A 105 9.30 1.61 -4.26
CA ARG A 105 9.98 2.62 -3.43
C ARG A 105 9.84 2.34 -1.93
N ARG A 106 8.68 1.82 -1.49
CA ARG A 106 8.47 1.42 -0.09
C ARG A 106 9.43 0.30 0.31
N MET A 107 9.60 -0.73 -0.54
CA MET A 107 10.54 -1.82 -0.30
C MET A 107 11.98 -1.32 -0.23
N ASP A 108 12.42 -0.51 -1.20
CA ASP A 108 13.78 0.04 -1.23
C ASP A 108 14.07 0.88 0.01
N LEU A 109 13.10 1.66 0.49
CA LEU A 109 13.22 2.45 1.72
C LEU A 109 13.34 1.56 2.96
N LEU A 110 12.52 0.51 3.07
CA LEU A 110 12.56 -0.41 4.21
C LEU A 110 13.86 -1.22 4.24
N GLU A 111 14.30 -1.73 3.09
CA GLU A 111 15.57 -2.44 2.95
C GLU A 111 16.75 -1.52 3.29
N GLY A 112 16.76 -0.29 2.76
CA GLY A 112 17.80 0.68 3.03
C GLY A 112 17.87 1.17 4.47
N MET A 113 16.74 1.16 5.21
CA MET A 113 16.69 1.43 6.66
C MET A 113 17.16 0.23 7.47
N SER A 114 16.74 -0.99 7.08
CA SER A 114 17.11 -2.24 7.72
C SER A 114 18.63 -2.48 7.66
N ILE A 115 19.25 -2.28 6.49
CA ILE A 115 20.71 -2.40 6.32
C ILE A 115 21.48 -1.44 7.23
N ARG A 116 20.92 -0.25 7.48
CA ARG A 116 21.51 0.78 8.34
C ARG A 116 21.13 0.67 9.81
N HIS A 117 20.39 -0.38 10.19
CA HIS A 117 19.88 -0.59 11.56
C HIS A 117 19.13 0.63 12.09
N ALA A 118 18.45 1.37 11.22
CA ALA A 118 17.66 2.53 11.59
C ALA A 118 16.28 2.09 12.06
N GLU A 119 15.74 2.74 13.10
CA GLU A 119 14.36 2.50 13.53
C GLU A 119 13.36 2.86 12.43
N ILE A 120 12.53 1.89 12.04
CA ILE A 120 11.51 2.10 11.02
C ILE A 120 10.25 2.68 11.69
N HIS A 121 10.09 4.00 11.65
CA HIS A 121 8.86 4.67 12.11
C HIS A 121 7.75 4.59 11.05
N HIS A 122 6.91 3.55 11.11
CA HIS A 122 5.82 3.33 10.16
C HIS A 122 4.87 4.53 10.03
N GLN A 123 4.56 5.23 11.14
CA GLN A 123 3.69 6.40 11.11
C GLN A 123 4.29 7.57 10.30
N ALA A 124 5.59 7.84 10.46
CA ALA A 124 6.27 8.89 9.69
C ALA A 124 6.34 8.54 8.20
N LEU A 125 6.58 7.26 7.90
CA LEU A 125 6.58 6.69 6.55
C LEU A 125 5.20 6.80 5.86
N ALA A 126 4.11 6.55 6.58
CA ALA A 126 2.75 6.70 6.07
C ALA A 126 2.38 8.19 5.90
N ALA A 127 2.70 9.04 6.88
CA ALA A 127 2.42 10.48 6.84
C ALA A 127 3.15 11.17 5.69
N THR A 128 4.41 10.83 5.45
CA THR A 128 5.21 11.38 4.34
C THR A 128 4.62 10.97 2.98
N LEU A 129 4.20 9.71 2.84
CA LEU A 129 3.54 9.23 1.62
C LEU A 129 2.23 9.96 1.37
N LEU A 130 1.38 10.09 2.41
CA LEU A 130 0.11 10.80 2.32
C LEU A 130 0.32 12.27 1.95
N ALA A 131 1.30 12.93 2.57
CA ALA A 131 1.65 14.31 2.27
C ALA A 131 2.03 14.47 0.79
N HIS A 132 2.96 13.64 0.29
CA HIS A 132 3.37 13.65 -1.11
C HIS A 132 2.17 13.44 -2.04
N GLU A 133 1.33 12.46 -1.76
CA GLU A 133 0.19 12.12 -2.62
C GLU A 133 -0.90 13.19 -2.60
N SER A 134 -1.13 13.84 -1.46
CA SER A 134 -2.12 14.93 -1.31
C SER A 134 -1.82 16.17 -2.18
N THR A 135 -0.55 16.39 -2.53
CA THR A 135 -0.14 17.50 -3.39
C THR A 135 -0.48 17.26 -4.85
N ARG A 136 -0.56 15.99 -5.30
CA ARG A 136 -0.83 15.63 -6.70
C ARG A 136 -2.21 16.10 -7.19
N THR A 137 -3.14 16.29 -6.25
CA THR A 137 -4.51 16.75 -6.48
C THR A 137 -4.70 18.27 -6.32
N ALA A 138 -3.65 19.04 -6.02
CA ALA A 138 -3.74 20.47 -5.76
C ALA A 138 -4.31 21.27 -6.96
N LEU A 139 -3.87 20.94 -8.18
CA LEU A 139 -4.36 21.57 -9.40
C LEU A 139 -5.87 21.38 -9.57
N ILE A 140 -6.38 20.17 -9.33
CA ILE A 140 -7.82 19.89 -9.45
C ILE A 140 -8.61 20.71 -8.43
N ARG A 141 -8.12 20.79 -7.17
CA ARG A 141 -8.73 21.65 -6.14
C ARG A 141 -8.79 23.11 -6.58
N PHE A 142 -7.71 23.62 -7.16
CA PHE A 142 -7.65 24.99 -7.67
C PHE A 142 -8.68 25.23 -8.77
N ILE A 143 -8.76 24.36 -9.78
CA ILE A 143 -9.73 24.48 -10.87
C ILE A 143 -11.16 24.40 -10.35
N HIS A 144 -11.44 23.42 -9.50
CA HIS A 144 -12.76 23.24 -8.89
C HIS A 144 -13.25 24.52 -8.18
N ASN A 145 -12.37 25.17 -7.40
CA ASN A 145 -12.71 26.42 -6.72
C ASN A 145 -12.85 27.60 -7.68
N ILE A 146 -11.96 27.72 -8.68
CA ILE A 146 -11.99 28.83 -9.63
C ILE A 146 -13.17 28.75 -10.59
N LEU A 147 -13.66 27.56 -10.93
CA LEU A 147 -14.70 27.41 -11.95
C LEU A 147 -15.99 28.15 -11.59
N ILE A 148 -16.42 28.03 -10.33
CA ILE A 148 -17.58 28.77 -9.81
C ILE A 148 -17.28 30.26 -9.74
N LEU A 149 -16.08 30.64 -9.32
CA LEU A 149 -15.68 32.04 -9.24
C LEU A 149 -15.63 32.70 -10.63
N CYS A 150 -15.22 31.98 -11.67
CA CYS A 150 -15.31 32.41 -13.06
C CYS A 150 -16.75 32.56 -13.54
N GLY A 151 -17.66 31.66 -13.11
CA GLY A 151 -19.09 31.80 -13.36
C GLY A 151 -19.65 33.09 -12.76
N VAL A 152 -19.36 33.37 -11.49
CA VAL A 152 -19.75 34.61 -10.80
C VAL A 152 -19.08 35.85 -11.42
N LEU A 153 -17.80 35.77 -11.80
CA LEU A 153 -17.14 36.85 -12.52
C LEU A 153 -17.86 37.14 -13.85
N GLY A 154 -18.29 36.09 -14.55
CA GLY A 154 -19.06 36.21 -15.78
C GLY A 154 -20.38 36.96 -15.59
N THR A 155 -21.10 36.72 -14.49
CA THR A 155 -22.33 37.47 -14.19
C THR A 155 -22.06 38.94 -13.91
N ILE A 156 -21.00 39.26 -13.16
CA ILE A 156 -20.62 40.64 -12.84
C ILE A 156 -20.31 41.41 -14.12
N ILE A 157 -19.43 40.89 -14.98
CA ILE A 157 -19.05 41.53 -16.24
C ILE A 157 -20.27 41.71 -17.15
N SER A 158 -21.12 40.68 -17.23
CA SER A 158 -22.32 40.69 -18.06
C SER A 158 -23.36 41.70 -17.58
N LEU A 159 -23.55 41.84 -16.27
CA LEU A 159 -24.45 42.83 -15.67
C LEU A 159 -23.91 44.25 -15.86
N SER A 160 -22.59 44.46 -15.77
CA SER A 160 -21.97 45.74 -16.09
C SER A 160 -22.22 46.15 -17.55
N ILE A 161 -22.11 45.22 -18.51
CA ILE A 161 -22.43 45.48 -19.92
C ILE A 161 -23.91 45.82 -20.09
N ALA A 162 -24.80 45.10 -19.40
CA ALA A 162 -26.23 45.38 -19.44
C ALA A 162 -26.56 46.79 -18.90
N LEU A 163 -25.93 47.22 -17.81
CA LEU A 163 -26.10 48.57 -17.25
C LEU A 163 -25.63 49.66 -18.21
N VAL A 164 -24.49 49.45 -18.90
CA VAL A 164 -24.03 50.36 -19.96
C VAL A 164 -25.05 50.43 -21.10
N GLY A 165 -25.61 49.28 -21.51
CA GLY A 165 -26.70 49.22 -22.49
C GLY A 165 -27.94 50.01 -22.05
N ALA A 166 -28.36 49.88 -20.78
CA ALA A 166 -29.49 50.62 -20.24
C ALA A 166 -29.24 52.15 -20.20
N SER A 167 -28.01 52.57 -19.88
CA SER A 167 -27.62 54.00 -19.94
C SER A 167 -27.76 54.56 -21.35
N SER A 168 -27.37 53.79 -22.38
CA SER A 168 -27.49 54.22 -23.78
C SER A 168 -28.95 54.35 -24.26
N LEU A 169 -29.88 53.58 -23.68
CA LEU A 169 -31.31 53.71 -23.94
C LEU A 169 -31.92 54.98 -23.33
N LEU A 170 -31.41 55.42 -22.17
CA LEU A 170 -31.85 56.64 -21.50
C LEU A 170 -31.39 57.91 -22.25
N GLU A 171 -30.20 57.88 -22.86
CA GLU A 171 -29.65 59.01 -23.61
C GLU A 171 -30.24 59.15 -25.03
N GLN A 172 -30.64 58.05 -25.68
CA GLN A 172 -31.21 58.05 -27.03
C GLN A 172 -32.53 57.26 -27.04
N ALA A 173 -33.65 57.98 -27.01
CA ALA A 173 -35.02 57.43 -26.92
C ALA A 173 -35.45 56.49 -28.08
N VAL A 174 -34.58 56.21 -29.06
CA VAL A 174 -34.85 55.34 -30.22
C VAL A 174 -33.61 54.51 -30.61
N SER A 175 -32.83 53.97 -29.66
CA SER A 175 -31.72 53.06 -30.00
C SER A 175 -32.09 51.59 -29.76
N SER A 176 -32.49 50.87 -30.81
CA SER A 176 -32.67 49.39 -30.77
C SER A 176 -31.41 48.66 -30.30
N THR A 177 -30.24 49.28 -30.50
CA THR A 177 -28.91 48.80 -30.09
C THR A 177 -28.76 48.72 -28.57
N GLY A 178 -29.26 49.69 -27.80
CA GLY A 178 -29.13 49.69 -26.34
C GLY A 178 -29.93 48.54 -25.69
N MET A 179 -31.10 48.22 -26.26
CA MET A 179 -31.94 47.11 -25.80
C MET A 179 -31.30 45.75 -26.11
N GLY A 180 -30.66 45.61 -27.28
CA GLY A 180 -29.85 44.44 -27.62
C GLY A 180 -28.72 44.20 -26.62
N MET A 181 -27.99 45.24 -26.21
CA MET A 181 -26.89 45.11 -25.23
C MET A 181 -27.37 44.65 -23.85
N VAL A 182 -28.53 45.12 -23.39
CA VAL A 182 -29.12 44.68 -22.12
C VAL A 182 -29.50 43.19 -22.18
N ILE A 183 -30.22 42.79 -23.24
CA ILE A 183 -30.67 41.40 -23.41
C ILE A 183 -29.48 40.45 -23.54
N HIS A 184 -28.49 40.80 -24.35
CA HIS A 184 -27.28 39.99 -24.53
C HIS A 184 -26.43 39.92 -23.26
N GLY A 185 -26.32 41.02 -22.50
CA GLY A 185 -25.68 41.02 -21.19
C GLY A 185 -26.35 40.04 -20.23
N MET A 186 -27.67 40.12 -20.05
CA MET A 186 -28.39 39.19 -19.17
C MET A 186 -28.28 37.72 -19.62
N SER A 187 -28.39 37.44 -20.93
CA SER A 187 -28.24 36.09 -21.47
C SER A 187 -26.83 35.53 -21.26
N THR A 188 -25.80 36.37 -21.42
CA THR A 188 -24.40 35.98 -21.18
C THR A 188 -24.19 35.62 -19.71
N ALA A 189 -24.72 36.42 -18.77
CA ALA A 189 -24.64 36.15 -17.33
C ALA A 189 -25.22 34.76 -16.99
N LEU A 190 -26.40 34.45 -17.50
CA LEU A 190 -27.07 33.18 -17.24
C LEU A 190 -26.28 32.00 -17.82
N SER A 191 -25.84 32.13 -19.08
CA SER A 191 -25.05 31.11 -19.76
C SER A 191 -23.71 30.83 -19.04
N THR A 192 -22.95 31.85 -18.65
CA THR A 192 -21.66 31.63 -17.96
C THR A 192 -21.83 30.94 -16.61
N THR A 193 -22.91 31.26 -15.89
CA THR A 193 -23.21 30.63 -14.59
C THR A 193 -23.61 29.17 -14.79
N MET A 194 -24.47 28.90 -15.79
CA MET A 194 -24.92 27.55 -16.11
C MET A 194 -23.74 26.67 -16.52
N THR A 195 -22.86 27.13 -17.42
CA THR A 195 -21.65 26.39 -17.82
C THR A 195 -20.76 26.08 -16.62
N ALA A 196 -20.48 27.09 -15.79
CA ALA A 196 -19.62 26.93 -14.62
C ALA A 196 -20.15 25.87 -13.65
N VAL A 197 -21.46 25.90 -13.34
CA VAL A 197 -22.10 24.95 -12.43
C VAL A 197 -22.09 23.53 -13.01
N LEU A 198 -22.43 23.35 -14.28
CA LEU A 198 -22.44 22.03 -14.91
C LEU A 198 -21.04 21.40 -14.94
N CYS A 199 -20.04 22.17 -15.39
CA CYS A 199 -18.64 21.72 -15.39
C CYS A 199 -18.14 21.44 -13.97
N TYR A 200 -18.57 22.23 -12.98
CA TYR A 200 -18.22 22.05 -11.58
C TYR A 200 -18.77 20.73 -11.04
N LEU A 201 -20.05 20.45 -11.23
CA LEU A 201 -20.68 19.22 -10.76
C LEU A 201 -20.00 17.99 -11.35
N PHE A 202 -19.70 18.03 -12.66
CA PHE A 202 -18.98 16.97 -13.33
C PHE A 202 -17.60 16.74 -12.72
N LEU A 203 -16.78 17.79 -12.58
CA LEU A 203 -15.45 17.68 -11.99
C LEU A 203 -15.50 17.22 -10.53
N THR A 204 -16.48 17.68 -9.76
CA THR A 204 -16.66 17.30 -8.35
C THR A 204 -16.82 15.80 -8.18
N TYR A 205 -17.67 15.20 -9.02
CA TYR A 205 -17.94 13.77 -8.98
C TYR A 205 -16.65 12.95 -9.18
N PHE A 206 -15.93 13.21 -10.26
CA PHE A 206 -14.71 12.46 -10.58
C PHE A 206 -13.54 12.82 -9.68
N PHE A 207 -13.48 14.05 -9.18
CA PHE A 207 -12.48 14.44 -8.20
C PHE A 207 -12.65 13.66 -6.88
N SER A 208 -13.89 13.52 -6.39
CA SER A 208 -14.18 12.68 -5.23
C SER A 208 -13.84 11.20 -5.49
N ALA A 209 -14.14 10.69 -6.70
CA ALA A 209 -13.76 9.32 -7.07
C ALA A 209 -12.23 9.11 -7.04
N VAL A 210 -11.44 10.06 -7.52
CA VAL A 210 -9.97 10.03 -7.46
C VAL A 210 -9.48 10.06 -6.01
N GLN A 211 -10.05 10.91 -5.16
CA GLN A 211 -9.69 10.96 -3.73
C GLN A 211 -9.97 9.63 -3.03
N ASN A 212 -11.12 9.02 -3.28
CA ASN A 212 -11.48 7.72 -2.72
C ASN A 212 -10.50 6.62 -3.17
N LEU A 213 -10.14 6.62 -4.45
CA LEU A 213 -9.13 5.69 -5.00
C LEU A 213 -7.77 5.89 -4.34
N GLN A 214 -7.32 7.14 -4.20
CA GLN A 214 -6.07 7.49 -3.54
C GLN A 214 -6.04 6.98 -2.11
N THR A 215 -7.06 7.30 -1.30
CA THR A 215 -7.13 6.88 0.11
C THR A 215 -7.10 5.36 0.26
N ARG A 216 -7.81 4.64 -0.62
CA ARG A 216 -7.84 3.17 -0.59
C ARG A 216 -6.52 2.54 -0.99
N LEU A 217 -5.90 3.03 -2.07
CA LEU A 217 -4.61 2.53 -2.52
C LEU A 217 -3.54 2.71 -1.44
N LEU A 218 -3.46 3.91 -0.85
CA LEU A 218 -2.55 4.18 0.26
C LEU A 218 -2.87 3.29 1.46
N GLY A 219 -4.15 3.16 1.81
CA GLY A 219 -4.59 2.26 2.88
C GLY A 219 -4.15 0.80 2.66
N HIS A 220 -4.25 0.28 1.43
CA HIS A 220 -3.78 -1.07 1.10
C HIS A 220 -2.26 -1.21 1.20
N ILE A 221 -1.51 -0.20 0.73
CA ILE A 221 -0.05 -0.18 0.85
C ILE A 221 0.36 -0.17 2.33
N GLU A 222 -0.26 0.65 3.16
CA GLU A 222 0.06 0.72 4.58
C GLU A 222 -0.36 -0.55 5.33
N GLN A 223 -1.54 -1.11 5.02
CA GLN A 223 -1.97 -2.40 5.58
C GLN A 223 -0.99 -3.51 5.22
N LEU A 224 -0.56 -3.59 3.96
CA LEU A 224 0.41 -4.59 3.51
C LEU A 224 1.79 -4.35 4.14
N THR A 225 2.18 -3.09 4.28
CA THR A 225 3.42 -2.71 4.95
C THR A 225 3.41 -3.16 6.41
N ALA A 226 2.38 -2.82 7.18
CA ALA A 226 2.28 -3.17 8.59
C ALA A 226 2.16 -4.68 8.83
N THR A 227 1.40 -5.39 8.00
CA THR A 227 1.10 -6.82 8.22
C THR A 227 2.12 -7.78 7.63
N ARG A 228 2.83 -7.39 6.57
CA ARG A 228 3.73 -8.28 5.84
C ARG A 228 5.15 -7.75 5.76
N LEU A 229 5.36 -6.47 5.44
CA LEU A 229 6.71 -5.95 5.22
C LEU A 229 7.45 -5.64 6.51
N LEU A 230 6.80 -4.94 7.45
CA LEU A 230 7.43 -4.51 8.68
C LEU A 230 7.99 -5.69 9.50
N PRO A 231 7.28 -6.83 9.66
CA PRO A 231 7.84 -8.01 10.32
C PRO A 231 9.03 -8.65 9.59
N MET A 232 9.21 -8.42 8.29
CA MET A 232 10.36 -8.92 7.53
C MET A 232 11.62 -8.09 7.77
N PHE A 233 11.48 -6.79 8.07
CA PHE A 233 12.60 -5.84 8.16
C PHE A 233 12.92 -5.37 9.57
N GLN A 234 11.94 -5.38 10.47
CA GLN A 234 12.14 -5.14 11.90
C GLN A 234 12.26 -6.48 12.62
N VAL A 235 13.49 -6.90 12.91
CA VAL A 235 13.71 -7.78 14.07
C VAL A 235 13.54 -6.89 15.28
N THR A 236 12.32 -6.82 15.81
CA THR A 236 11.98 -6.00 16.98
C THR A 236 12.94 -6.37 18.11
N GLU A 237 13.44 -5.40 18.90
CA GLU A 237 14.26 -5.71 20.09
C GLU A 237 13.55 -6.69 21.05
N GLU A 238 12.22 -6.74 21.04
CA GLU A 238 11.40 -7.74 21.72
C GLU A 238 11.59 -9.17 21.18
N ALA A 239 11.84 -9.33 19.88
CA ALA A 239 12.20 -10.61 19.28
C ALA A 239 13.62 -11.04 19.69
N VAL A 240 14.55 -10.09 19.85
CA VAL A 240 15.91 -10.37 20.38
C VAL A 240 15.84 -10.72 21.86
N THR A 241 14.98 -10.04 22.64
CA THR A 241 14.79 -10.31 24.06
C THR A 241 14.04 -11.62 24.29
N GLY A 242 13.05 -11.93 23.45
CA GLY A 242 12.34 -13.22 23.43
C GLY A 242 13.25 -14.38 23.02
N GLN A 243 14.07 -14.22 21.97
CA GLN A 243 15.07 -15.20 21.57
C GLN A 243 16.17 -15.36 22.63
N ALA A 244 16.57 -14.30 23.32
CA ALA A 244 17.49 -14.38 24.44
C ALA A 244 16.87 -15.13 25.63
N LEU A 245 15.59 -14.91 25.93
CA LEU A 245 14.84 -15.66 26.95
C LEU A 245 14.68 -17.14 26.58
N ASP A 246 14.43 -17.44 25.31
CA ASP A 246 14.34 -18.81 24.80
C ASP A 246 15.72 -19.50 24.82
N LEU A 247 16.79 -18.80 24.45
CA LEU A 247 18.16 -19.29 24.57
C LEU A 247 18.54 -19.55 26.04
N VAL A 248 18.13 -18.70 26.98
CA VAL A 248 18.34 -18.92 28.42
C VAL A 248 17.53 -20.12 28.92
N ARG A 249 16.30 -20.32 28.42
CA ARG A 249 15.49 -21.51 28.73
C ARG A 249 16.11 -22.79 28.17
N GLU A 250 16.56 -22.78 26.94
CA GLU A 250 17.24 -23.92 26.33
C GLU A 250 18.55 -24.22 27.04
N ALA A 251 19.33 -23.21 27.43
CA ALA A 251 20.52 -23.39 28.26
C ALA A 251 20.18 -24.00 29.63
N HIS A 252 19.10 -23.57 30.27
CA HIS A 252 18.64 -24.15 31.53
C HIS A 252 18.19 -25.61 31.38
N GLN A 253 17.49 -25.95 30.30
CA GLN A 253 17.09 -27.33 30.00
C GLN A 253 18.30 -28.22 29.70
N LEU A 254 19.28 -27.71 28.96
CA LEU A 254 20.55 -28.39 28.73
C LEU A 254 21.28 -28.66 30.06
N VAL A 255 21.37 -27.67 30.95
CA VAL A 255 21.97 -27.84 32.28
C VAL A 255 21.23 -28.88 33.11
N GLN A 256 19.89 -28.89 33.10
CA GLN A 256 19.10 -29.93 33.78
C GLN A 256 19.34 -31.31 33.17
N SER A 257 19.37 -31.43 31.85
CA SER A 257 19.65 -32.72 31.19
C SER A 257 21.05 -33.25 31.50
N VAL A 258 22.04 -32.36 31.62
CA VAL A 258 23.40 -32.72 32.02
C VAL A 258 23.41 -33.12 33.49
N HIS A 259 22.70 -32.40 34.36
CA HIS A 259 22.61 -32.76 35.77
C HIS A 259 21.93 -34.11 35.98
N GLU A 260 20.82 -34.38 35.30
CA GLU A 260 20.16 -35.70 35.31
C GLU A 260 21.06 -36.80 34.73
N SER A 261 21.82 -36.50 33.68
CA SER A 261 22.79 -37.46 33.11
C SER A 261 23.96 -37.74 34.03
N VAL A 262 24.38 -36.76 34.85
CA VAL A 262 25.45 -36.88 35.85
C VAL A 262 24.95 -37.58 37.12
N ASP A 263 23.71 -37.33 37.54
CA ASP A 263 23.07 -38.04 38.65
C ASP A 263 22.74 -39.50 38.27
N ALA A 264 22.37 -39.75 37.01
CA ALA A 264 22.21 -41.09 36.46
C ALA A 264 23.54 -41.85 36.33
N LEU A 265 24.67 -41.14 36.28
CA LEU A 265 26.02 -41.67 36.53
C LEU A 265 26.18 -41.91 38.03
N ASP A 266 25.37 -42.83 38.56
CA ASP A 266 25.38 -43.21 39.96
C ASP A 266 26.72 -43.89 40.28
N LEU A 267 27.65 -43.11 40.83
CA LEU A 267 28.97 -43.54 41.29
C LEU A 267 28.90 -44.77 42.22
N ALA A 268 27.75 -45.02 42.87
CA ALA A 268 27.51 -46.22 43.65
C ALA A 268 27.43 -47.48 42.76
N SER A 269 26.70 -47.41 41.64
CA SER A 269 26.55 -48.53 40.68
C SER A 269 27.88 -48.88 39.99
N LEU A 270 28.68 -47.86 39.65
CA LEU A 270 30.04 -48.05 39.12
C LEU A 270 30.98 -48.71 40.13
N ARG A 271 30.88 -48.32 41.41
CA ARG A 271 31.67 -48.95 42.49
C ARG A 271 31.25 -50.39 42.73
N GLU A 272 29.95 -50.67 42.71
CA GLU A 272 29.40 -52.01 42.88
C GLU A 272 29.80 -52.95 41.74
N GLY A 273 29.84 -52.46 40.49
CA GLY A 273 30.34 -53.20 39.34
C GLY A 273 31.85 -53.51 39.41
N ILE A 274 32.65 -52.58 39.95
CA ILE A 274 34.10 -52.80 40.16
C ILE A 274 34.34 -53.85 41.25
N ASP A 275 33.59 -53.81 42.35
CA ASP A 275 33.72 -54.76 43.46
C ASP A 275 33.29 -56.18 43.02
N GLN A 276 32.21 -56.31 42.24
CA GLN A 276 31.80 -57.60 41.66
C GLN A 276 32.82 -58.18 40.67
N ALA A 277 33.42 -57.34 39.83
CA ALA A 277 34.48 -57.78 38.91
C ALA A 277 35.74 -58.25 39.67
N ALA A 278 36.07 -57.60 40.80
CA ALA A 278 37.17 -58.01 41.67
C ALA A 278 36.88 -59.36 42.37
N GLU A 279 35.66 -59.60 42.82
CA GLU A 279 35.24 -60.88 43.40
C GLU A 279 35.24 -62.01 42.37
N GLN A 280 34.74 -61.76 41.15
CA GLN A 280 34.71 -62.75 40.09
C GLN A 280 36.13 -63.15 39.62
N SER A 281 37.05 -62.19 39.56
CA SER A 281 38.46 -62.45 39.25
C SER A 281 39.14 -63.29 40.33
N ARG A 282 38.84 -63.03 41.61
CA ARG A 282 39.31 -63.86 42.73
C ARG A 282 38.79 -65.29 42.65
N ALA A 283 37.50 -65.48 42.38
CA ALA A 283 36.89 -66.80 42.24
C ALA A 283 37.48 -67.59 41.06
N GLN A 284 37.76 -66.94 39.93
CA GLN A 284 38.45 -67.57 38.80
C GLN A 284 39.90 -67.97 39.14
N HIS A 285 40.61 -67.14 39.91
CA HIS A 285 41.96 -67.47 40.36
C HIS A 285 41.98 -68.69 41.30
N GLU A 286 40.99 -68.78 42.18
CA GLU A 286 40.85 -69.91 43.11
C GLU A 286 40.49 -71.20 42.37
N ALA A 287 39.60 -71.14 41.37
CA ALA A 287 39.28 -72.27 40.50
C ALA A 287 40.51 -72.76 39.68
N LEU A 288 41.32 -71.84 39.16
CA LEU A 288 42.57 -72.17 38.47
C LEU A 288 43.59 -72.84 39.40
N LEU A 289 43.69 -72.41 40.66
CA LEU A 289 44.55 -73.04 41.66
C LEU A 289 44.05 -74.45 42.03
N GLU A 290 42.74 -74.65 42.08
CA GLU A 290 42.11 -75.96 42.28
C GLU A 290 42.43 -76.91 41.11
N GLU A 291 42.31 -76.44 39.86
CA GLU A 291 42.68 -77.19 38.67
C GLU A 291 44.16 -77.53 38.63
N LEU A 292 45.05 -76.61 39.04
CA LEU A 292 46.49 -76.87 39.14
C LEU A 292 46.82 -77.92 40.21
N ARG A 293 46.10 -77.95 41.34
CA ARG A 293 46.23 -79.01 42.36
C ARG A 293 45.78 -80.36 41.83
N MET A 294 44.68 -80.39 41.07
CA MET A 294 44.18 -81.58 40.38
C MET A 294 45.17 -82.08 39.32
N LEU A 295 45.75 -81.19 38.52
CA LEU A 295 46.81 -81.53 37.57
C LEU A 295 48.06 -82.08 38.26
N SER A 296 48.44 -81.48 39.41
CA SER A 296 49.54 -81.96 40.23
C SER A 296 49.28 -83.37 40.79
N SER A 297 48.05 -83.67 41.24
CA SER A 297 47.70 -85.00 41.77
C SER A 297 47.69 -86.07 40.67
N VAL A 298 47.16 -85.76 39.48
CA VAL A 298 47.16 -86.65 38.31
C VAL A 298 48.58 -86.91 37.80
N LEU A 299 49.44 -85.89 37.79
CA LEU A 299 50.86 -86.06 37.46
C LEU A 299 51.61 -86.90 38.50
N LYS A 300 51.28 -86.77 39.79
CA LYS A 300 51.85 -87.61 40.86
C LYS A 300 51.45 -89.09 40.72
N ASP A 301 50.19 -89.38 40.36
CA ASP A 301 49.72 -90.76 40.14
C ASP A 301 50.26 -91.35 38.83
N GLY A 302 50.47 -90.54 37.79
CA GLY A 302 51.06 -90.97 36.51
C GLY A 302 52.57 -91.26 36.57
N PHE A 303 53.34 -90.55 37.42
CA PHE A 303 54.80 -90.68 37.53
C PHE A 303 55.29 -91.50 38.73
N ARG A 304 54.41 -92.08 39.56
CA ARG A 304 54.75 -92.88 40.77
C ARG A 304 55.81 -92.19 41.66
N LEU A 305 55.61 -90.91 41.95
CA LEU A 305 56.42 -90.20 42.95
C LEU A 305 55.88 -90.49 44.36
N PRO A 306 56.75 -90.53 45.39
CA PRO A 306 56.33 -90.81 46.77
C PRO A 306 55.36 -89.73 47.28
N LYS A 307 54.32 -90.18 47.99
CA LYS A 307 53.33 -89.31 48.63
C LYS A 307 53.91 -88.83 49.97
N GLU A 308 54.24 -87.54 50.05
CA GLU A 308 54.24 -86.78 51.31
C GLU A 308 53.05 -85.82 51.30
#